data_AF-A0A0N4Y579-F1
#
_entry.id   AF-A0A0N4Y579-F1
#
_cell.length_a   1.000
_cell.length_b   1.000
_cell.length_c   1.000
_cell.angle_alpha   90.00
_cell.angle_beta   90.00
_cell.angle_gamma   90.00
#
_symmetry.space_group_name_H-M   'P 1'
#
loop_
_entity.id
_entity.type
_entity.pdbx_description
1 polymer ?
#
loop_
_entity_poly.entity_id
_entity_poly.type
_entity_poly.pdbx_seq_one_letter_code
_entity_poly.pdbx_strand_id
1 'polypeptide(L)'
;LQILEWCHELGIREVTVYAFSIENFKRSAEELEEKRISFRFFGNIAMLTPKLRSYIAQIQLLTNDYEEGVVNVCMPYTSRDEITRAFEVIREGREKSLVEENQISEWLVSRCLDSRRGTEPDLLIRTSGEKRLSDFLLWQCCSSHIYFDEVLWPDFNFWHLCKAILSYQYHRSSIQKMRKQQYASEPSEEERCALQPFLDYVDGLQNSVLLEYATSEC
;
A
#
# COMPACT_ATOMS: atom_id res chain seq x y z
N LEU A 1 6.22 -16.01 -4.45
CA LEU A 1 7.20 -15.54 -3.44
C LEU A 1 8.56 -15.23 -4.05
N GLN A 2 9.03 -15.97 -5.05
CA GLN A 2 10.32 -15.73 -5.72
C GLN A 2 10.53 -14.28 -6.22
N ILE A 3 9.47 -13.61 -6.67
CA ILE A 3 9.54 -12.19 -7.07
C ILE A 3 9.96 -11.26 -5.92
N LEU A 4 9.54 -11.54 -4.69
CA LEU A 4 9.90 -10.73 -3.52
C LEU A 4 11.38 -10.88 -3.19
N GLU A 5 11.93 -12.08 -3.38
CA GLU A 5 13.36 -12.35 -3.21
C GLU A 5 14.18 -11.62 -4.27
N TRP A 6 13.77 -11.68 -5.54
CA TRP A 6 14.42 -10.88 -6.59
C TRP A 6 14.34 -9.39 -6.32
N CYS A 7 13.20 -8.88 -5.88
CA CYS A 7 13.05 -7.47 -5.50
C CYS A 7 14.03 -7.11 -4.37
N HIS A 8 14.12 -7.94 -3.33
CA HIS A 8 15.03 -7.72 -2.22
C HIS A 8 16.50 -7.74 -2.66
N GLU A 9 16.92 -8.72 -3.46
CA GLU A 9 18.28 -8.83 -4.03
C GLU A 9 18.64 -7.63 -4.91
N LEU A 10 17.64 -7.04 -5.60
CA LEU A 10 17.81 -5.84 -6.42
C LEU A 10 17.72 -4.53 -5.60
N GLY A 11 17.55 -4.60 -4.28
CA GLY A 11 17.43 -3.44 -3.39
C GLY A 11 16.08 -2.72 -3.46
N ILE A 12 15.05 -3.35 -4.01
CA ILE A 12 13.67 -2.85 -4.04
C ILE A 12 13.05 -3.14 -2.66
N ARG A 13 12.83 -2.07 -1.89
CA ARG A 13 12.40 -2.16 -0.49
C ARG A 13 10.91 -2.34 -0.29
N GLU A 14 10.07 -1.90 -1.22
CA GLU A 14 8.61 -1.95 -1.07
C GLU A 14 7.96 -2.57 -2.30
N VAL A 15 7.10 -3.57 -2.08
CA VAL A 15 6.35 -4.25 -3.13
C VAL A 15 4.89 -4.33 -2.75
N THR A 16 4.00 -3.87 -3.63
CA THR A 16 2.55 -4.01 -3.48
C THR A 16 2.02 -5.05 -4.46
N VAL A 17 1.26 -6.02 -3.95
CA VAL A 17 0.72 -7.13 -4.74
C VAL A 17 -0.79 -7.19 -4.62
N TYR A 18 -1.46 -7.43 -5.74
CA TYR A 18 -2.89 -7.74 -5.75
C TYR A 18 -3.08 -9.24 -5.59
N ALA A 19 -3.66 -9.66 -4.46
CA ALA A 19 -3.84 -11.07 -4.15
C ALA A 19 -5.28 -11.37 -3.69
N PHE A 20 -5.75 -12.58 -4.00
CA PHE A 20 -7.04 -13.08 -3.51
C PHE A 20 -6.87 -14.19 -2.46
N SER A 21 -5.65 -14.70 -2.25
CA SER A 21 -5.37 -15.78 -1.30
C SER A 21 -4.14 -15.47 -0.46
N ILE A 22 -4.27 -15.71 0.85
CA ILE A 22 -3.16 -15.62 1.81
C ILE A 22 -2.29 -16.86 1.85
N GLU A 23 -2.64 -17.94 1.16
CA GLU A 23 -1.90 -19.20 1.26
C GLU A 23 -0.44 -19.05 0.83
N ASN A 24 -0.19 -18.16 -0.15
CA ASN A 24 1.16 -17.78 -0.57
C ASN A 24 1.93 -16.95 0.47
N PHE A 25 1.27 -16.47 1.51
CA PHE A 25 1.84 -15.65 2.59
C PHE A 25 1.78 -16.35 3.96
N LYS A 26 1.36 -17.63 4.00
CA LYS A 26 1.51 -18.47 5.19
C LYS A 26 2.98 -18.81 5.38
N ARG A 27 3.72 -17.90 6.01
CA ARG A 27 5.11 -18.10 6.44
C ARG A 27 5.16 -18.38 7.92
N SER A 28 6.15 -19.14 8.38
CA SER A 28 6.40 -19.23 9.81
C SER A 28 6.85 -17.85 10.31
N ALA A 29 6.52 -17.52 11.56
CA ALA A 29 7.01 -16.30 12.20
C ALA A 29 8.54 -16.21 12.15
N GLU A 30 9.23 -17.36 12.18
CA GLU A 30 10.68 -17.47 12.08
C GLU A 30 11.23 -16.97 10.73
N GLU A 31 10.59 -17.32 9.60
CA GLU A 31 11.03 -16.83 8.28
C GLU A 31 10.80 -15.32 8.13
N LEU A 32 9.73 -14.80 8.74
CA LEU A 32 9.41 -13.37 8.75
C LEU A 32 10.43 -12.58 9.57
N GLU A 33 10.82 -13.11 10.73
CA GLU A 33 11.83 -12.52 11.61
C GLU A 33 13.22 -12.53 10.95
N GLU A 34 13.64 -13.65 10.35
CA GLU A 34 14.97 -13.76 9.71
C GLU A 34 15.16 -12.73 8.59
N LYS A 35 14.12 -12.52 7.77
CA LYS A 35 14.18 -11.58 6.63
C LYS A 35 13.78 -10.15 7.00
N ARG A 36 13.26 -9.93 8.22
CA ARG A 36 12.75 -8.65 8.72
C ARG A 36 11.85 -7.93 7.70
N ILE A 37 10.83 -8.64 7.20
CA ILE A 37 9.88 -8.12 6.21
C ILE A 37 8.58 -7.66 6.88
N SER A 38 8.27 -6.37 6.77
CA SER A 38 7.00 -5.79 7.21
C SER A 38 5.85 -6.15 6.27
N PHE A 39 4.76 -6.68 6.81
CA PHE A 39 3.55 -6.99 6.06
C PHE A 39 2.45 -5.99 6.38
N ARG A 40 1.91 -5.37 5.33
CA ARG A 40 0.78 -4.45 5.41
C ARG A 40 -0.34 -4.95 4.53
N PHE A 41 -1.58 -4.68 4.91
CA PHE A 41 -2.75 -5.17 4.19
C PHE A 41 -3.66 -4.01 3.79
N PHE A 42 -3.97 -3.94 2.50
CA PHE A 42 -4.84 -2.91 1.93
C PHE A 42 -6.17 -3.55 1.54
N GLY A 43 -7.28 -2.83 1.73
CA GLY A 43 -8.63 -3.28 1.43
C GLY A 43 -9.52 -3.44 2.66
N ASN A 44 -10.74 -3.92 2.41
CA ASN A 44 -11.76 -4.04 3.45
C ASN A 44 -11.64 -5.36 4.20
N ILE A 45 -10.70 -5.41 5.15
CA ILE A 45 -10.42 -6.60 5.97
C ILE A 45 -11.65 -7.08 6.74
N ALA A 46 -12.60 -6.20 7.08
CA ALA A 46 -13.83 -6.55 7.77
C ALA A 46 -14.70 -7.56 6.98
N MET A 47 -14.55 -7.64 5.66
CA MET A 47 -15.27 -8.60 4.81
C MET A 47 -14.73 -10.04 4.91
N LEU A 48 -13.57 -10.23 5.54
CA LEU A 48 -12.92 -11.53 5.66
C LEU A 48 -13.44 -12.32 6.86
N THR A 49 -13.28 -13.64 6.80
CA THR A 49 -13.63 -14.53 7.93
C THR A 49 -12.88 -14.14 9.20
N PRO A 50 -13.46 -14.31 10.41
CA PRO A 50 -12.79 -13.95 11.68
C PRO A 50 -11.38 -14.53 11.80
N LYS A 51 -11.21 -15.81 11.46
CA LYS A 51 -9.91 -16.49 11.44
C LYS A 51 -8.88 -15.78 10.56
N LEU A 52 -9.29 -15.35 9.37
CA LEU A 52 -8.41 -14.64 8.44
C LEU A 52 -8.07 -13.23 8.93
N ARG A 53 -9.05 -12.52 9.49
CA ARG A 53 -8.84 -11.20 10.11
C ARG A 53 -7.83 -11.27 11.25
N SER A 54 -7.98 -12.25 12.14
CA SER A 54 -7.05 -12.48 13.26
C SER A 54 -5.64 -12.77 12.78
N TYR A 55 -5.49 -13.65 11.79
CA TYR A 55 -4.19 -13.98 11.20
C TYR A 55 -3.49 -12.75 10.58
N ILE A 56 -4.22 -11.96 9.79
CA ILE A 56 -3.72 -10.72 9.19
C ILE A 56 -3.26 -9.73 10.26
N ALA A 57 -4.10 -9.54 11.28
CA ALA A 57 -3.82 -8.62 12.36
C ALA A 57 -2.57 -9.03 13.15
N GLN A 58 -2.43 -10.32 13.47
CA GLN A 58 -1.25 -10.85 14.17
C GLN A 58 0.04 -10.62 13.36
N ILE A 59 0.03 -10.90 12.06
CA ILE A 59 1.21 -10.68 11.20
C ILE A 59 1.56 -9.20 11.10
N GLN A 60 0.56 -8.34 10.88
CA GLN A 60 0.81 -6.92 10.71
C GLN A 60 1.33 -6.30 12.02
N LEU A 61 0.81 -6.73 13.19
CA LEU A 61 1.34 -6.32 14.50
C LEU A 61 2.76 -6.84 14.74
N LEU A 62 3.02 -8.11 14.43
CA LEU A 62 4.33 -8.74 14.61
C LEU A 62 5.43 -8.06 13.80
N THR A 63 5.11 -7.60 12.59
CA THR A 63 6.08 -7.10 11.61
C THR A 63 6.03 -5.58 11.42
N ASN A 64 5.36 -4.86 12.32
CA ASN A 64 5.09 -3.42 12.17
C ASN A 64 6.35 -2.54 12.28
N ASP A 65 7.37 -3.00 13.00
CA ASP A 65 8.63 -2.29 13.26
C ASP A 65 9.79 -2.73 12.35
N TYR A 66 9.53 -3.62 11.38
CA TYR A 66 10.52 -4.04 10.42
C TYR A 66 10.66 -3.01 9.29
N GLU A 67 11.89 -2.70 8.88
CA GLU A 67 12.20 -1.62 7.93
C GLU A 67 12.99 -2.10 6.70
N GLU A 68 13.48 -3.34 6.73
CA GLU A 68 14.38 -3.92 5.73
C GLU A 68 13.66 -4.23 4.41
N GLY A 69 12.37 -4.55 4.49
CA GLY A 69 11.49 -4.71 3.33
C GLY A 69 10.03 -4.62 3.72
N VAL A 70 9.20 -4.12 2.81
CA VAL A 70 7.76 -3.94 3.00
C VAL A 70 7.01 -4.67 1.88
N VAL A 71 6.05 -5.49 2.28
CA VAL A 71 5.11 -6.15 1.38
C VAL A 71 3.71 -5.69 1.70
N ASN A 72 3.11 -4.97 0.77
CA ASN A 72 1.71 -4.55 0.85
C ASN A 72 0.84 -5.56 0.09
N VAL A 73 -0.12 -6.18 0.77
CA VAL A 73 -1.03 -7.17 0.20
C VAL A 73 -2.43 -6.56 0.08
N CYS A 74 -2.88 -6.36 -1.15
CA CYS A 74 -4.22 -5.82 -1.44
C CYS A 74 -5.25 -6.95 -1.45
N MET A 75 -6.09 -7.06 -0.41
CA MET A 75 -7.20 -8.01 -0.33
C MET A 75 -8.20 -7.65 0.82
N PRO A 76 -9.52 -7.87 0.64
CA PRO A 76 -10.25 -7.64 -0.59
C PRO A 76 -10.20 -6.14 -0.90
N TYR A 77 -9.60 -5.77 -2.03
CA TYR A 77 -9.23 -4.39 -2.32
C TYR A 77 -9.77 -3.94 -3.67
N THR A 78 -10.31 -2.72 -3.73
CA THR A 78 -10.42 -1.93 -4.95
C THR A 78 -10.06 -0.48 -4.63
N SER A 79 -9.53 0.25 -5.62
CA SER A 79 -9.09 1.63 -5.42
C SER A 79 -10.27 2.56 -5.13
N ARG A 80 -11.41 2.35 -5.78
CA ARG A 80 -12.65 3.11 -5.47
C ARG A 80 -13.15 2.88 -4.05
N ASP A 81 -13.09 1.65 -3.55
CA ASP A 81 -13.43 1.35 -2.16
C ASP A 81 -12.44 2.06 -1.22
N GLU A 82 -11.13 1.98 -1.49
CA GLU A 82 -10.09 2.68 -0.72
C GLU A 82 -10.31 4.18 -0.61
N ILE A 83 -10.56 4.83 -1.74
CA ILE A 83 -10.85 6.26 -1.78
C ILE A 83 -12.13 6.58 -0.99
N THR A 84 -13.16 5.74 -1.11
CA THR A 84 -14.42 5.90 -0.35
C THR A 84 -14.17 5.85 1.15
N ARG A 85 -13.44 4.84 1.64
CA ARG A 85 -13.09 4.74 3.07
C ARG A 85 -12.23 5.91 3.53
N ALA A 86 -11.29 6.39 2.71
CA ALA A 86 -10.49 7.57 3.02
C ALA A 86 -11.36 8.82 3.22
N PHE A 87 -12.38 9.03 2.38
CA PHE A 87 -13.34 10.12 2.57
C PHE A 87 -14.19 9.97 3.83
N GLU A 88 -14.59 8.75 4.20
CA GLU A 88 -15.30 8.51 5.46
C GLU A 88 -14.42 8.87 6.68
N VAL A 89 -13.13 8.53 6.66
CA VAL A 89 -12.18 8.91 7.71
C VAL A 89 -12.04 10.43 7.82
N ILE A 90 -11.98 11.15 6.69
CA ILE A 90 -11.97 12.62 6.68
C ILE A 90 -13.27 13.18 7.25
N ARG A 91 -14.45 12.62 6.87
CA ARG A 91 -15.75 13.02 7.40
C ARG A 91 -15.80 12.86 8.93
N GLU A 92 -15.32 11.75 9.47
CA GLU A 92 -15.22 11.55 10.93
C GLU A 92 -14.27 12.56 11.58
N GLY A 93 -13.13 12.86 10.95
CA GLY A 93 -12.20 13.90 11.40
C GLY A 93 -12.87 15.28 11.49
N ARG A 94 -13.70 15.64 10.50
CA ARG A 94 -14.50 16.87 10.49
C ARG A 94 -15.50 16.91 11.64
N GLU A 95 -16.24 15.82 11.87
CA GLU A 95 -17.23 15.72 12.96
C GLU A 95 -16.60 15.85 14.35
N LYS A 96 -15.33 15.45 14.49
CA LYS A 96 -14.54 15.59 15.71
C LYS A 96 -13.80 16.93 15.80
N SER A 97 -13.97 17.84 14.84
CA SER A 97 -13.24 19.11 14.74
C SER A 97 -11.72 18.94 14.73
N LEU A 98 -11.23 17.82 14.18
CA LEU A 98 -9.81 17.55 13.98
C LEU A 98 -9.32 18.01 12.60
N VAL A 99 -10.25 18.28 11.68
CA VAL A 99 -9.98 18.74 10.31
C VAL A 99 -10.90 19.91 9.99
N GLU A 100 -10.35 20.97 9.42
CA GLU A 100 -11.07 22.11 8.87
C GLU A 100 -11.34 21.96 7.36
N GLU A 101 -12.34 22.67 6.83
CA GLU A 101 -12.81 22.47 5.44
C GLU A 101 -11.73 22.84 4.43
N ASN A 102 -11.03 23.93 4.70
CA ASN A 102 -9.92 24.43 3.92
C ASN A 102 -8.64 23.58 4.04
N GLN A 103 -8.60 22.59 4.94
CA GLN A 103 -7.47 21.68 5.09
C GLN A 103 -7.60 20.42 4.22
N ILE A 104 -8.78 20.19 3.62
CA ILE A 104 -9.00 19.05 2.72
C ILE A 104 -8.22 19.28 1.42
N SER A 105 -7.28 18.37 1.14
CA SER A 105 -6.35 18.44 0.01
C SER A 105 -6.02 17.03 -0.49
N GLU A 106 -5.42 16.92 -1.68
CA GLU A 106 -4.90 15.64 -2.21
C GLU A 106 -3.89 14.99 -1.24
N TRP A 107 -3.10 15.81 -0.54
CA TRP A 107 -2.19 15.35 0.50
C TRP A 107 -2.95 14.68 1.65
N LEU A 108 -3.98 15.34 2.18
CA LEU A 108 -4.78 14.79 3.28
C LEU A 108 -5.50 13.49 2.87
N VAL A 109 -6.07 13.45 1.66
CA VAL A 109 -6.64 12.22 1.10
C VAL A 109 -5.60 11.10 1.07
N SER A 110 -4.39 11.38 0.56
CA SER A 110 -3.29 10.41 0.52
C SER A 110 -2.88 9.90 1.91
N ARG A 111 -3.03 10.73 2.95
CA ARG A 111 -2.78 10.34 4.35
C ARG A 111 -3.92 9.51 4.96
N CYS A 112 -5.06 9.38 4.29
CA CYS A 112 -6.21 8.58 4.73
C CYS A 112 -6.37 7.26 3.94
N LEU A 113 -5.58 7.03 2.89
CA LEU A 113 -5.54 5.78 2.14
C LEU A 113 -4.88 4.65 2.93
N ASP A 114 -5.09 3.39 2.54
CA ASP A 114 -4.43 2.25 3.18
C ASP A 114 -2.91 2.34 2.97
N SER A 115 -2.48 2.87 1.83
CA SER A 115 -1.07 3.08 1.47
C SER A 115 -0.37 4.24 2.20
N ARG A 116 -1.02 4.91 3.17
CA ARG A 116 -0.50 6.13 3.81
C ARG A 116 0.91 6.00 4.43
N ARG A 117 1.29 4.81 4.90
CA ARG A 117 2.62 4.54 5.49
C ARG A 117 3.69 4.16 4.45
N GLY A 118 3.29 3.97 3.20
CA GLY A 118 4.17 3.58 2.10
C GLY A 118 4.57 4.75 1.21
N THR A 119 5.40 4.44 0.23
CA THR A 119 5.73 5.36 -0.87
C THR A 119 4.86 5.07 -2.09
N GLU A 120 4.62 6.10 -2.91
CA GLU A 120 3.90 5.90 -4.17
C GLU A 120 4.70 4.99 -5.11
N PRO A 121 4.07 3.99 -5.76
CA PRO A 121 4.76 3.06 -6.63
C PRO A 121 5.55 3.78 -7.73
N ASP A 122 6.81 3.42 -7.91
CA ASP A 122 7.59 3.86 -9.08
C ASP A 122 7.14 3.17 -10.37
N LEU A 123 6.79 1.89 -10.25
CA LEU A 123 6.51 0.98 -11.34
C LEU A 123 5.32 0.11 -10.98
N LEU A 124 4.29 0.14 -11.83
CA LEU A 124 3.20 -0.82 -11.82
C LEU A 124 3.40 -1.83 -12.95
N ILE A 125 3.47 -3.11 -12.60
CA ILE A 125 3.56 -4.22 -13.56
C ILE A 125 2.20 -4.91 -13.63
N ARG A 126 1.68 -5.08 -14.86
CA ARG A 126 0.51 -5.92 -15.11
C ARG A 126 0.81 -6.96 -16.18
N THR A 127 0.69 -8.23 -15.79
CA THR A 127 0.86 -9.41 -16.65
C THR A 127 -0.41 -9.72 -17.44
N SER A 128 -0.39 -10.79 -18.25
CA SER A 128 -1.48 -11.35 -19.06
C SER A 128 -1.92 -10.54 -20.29
N GLY A 129 -1.15 -9.52 -20.69
CA GLY A 129 -1.42 -8.72 -21.89
C GLY A 129 -2.55 -7.70 -21.76
N GLU A 130 -3.20 -7.65 -20.60
CA GLU A 130 -4.36 -6.80 -20.35
C GLU A 130 -3.96 -5.34 -20.12
N LYS A 131 -4.42 -4.43 -20.99
CA LYS A 131 -4.07 -2.99 -20.95
C LYS A 131 -5.08 -2.15 -20.19
N ARG A 132 -5.33 -2.50 -18.93
CA ARG A 132 -6.19 -1.74 -17.99
C ARG A 132 -5.61 -1.80 -16.58
N LEU A 133 -6.11 -1.00 -15.63
CA LEU A 133 -5.69 -1.09 -14.23
C LEU A 133 -6.58 -2.00 -13.38
N SER A 134 -7.82 -2.27 -13.81
CA SER A 134 -8.78 -3.09 -13.06
C SER A 134 -9.00 -2.62 -11.61
N ASP A 135 -9.17 -1.30 -11.43
CA ASP A 135 -9.46 -0.69 -10.13
C ASP A 135 -8.38 -0.96 -9.07
N PHE A 136 -7.11 -0.95 -9.50
CA PHE A 136 -5.95 -1.21 -8.67
C PHE A 136 -5.07 0.04 -8.56
N LEU A 137 -4.86 0.53 -7.33
CA LEU A 137 -3.98 1.67 -6.99
C LEU A 137 -4.16 2.90 -7.88
N LEU A 138 -5.41 3.27 -8.23
CA LEU A 138 -5.67 4.35 -9.19
C LEU A 138 -5.13 5.70 -8.71
N TRP A 139 -5.22 5.96 -7.41
CA TRP A 139 -4.68 7.18 -6.79
C TRP A 139 -3.16 7.17 -6.80
N GLN A 140 -2.57 6.10 -6.25
CA GLN A 140 -1.13 5.97 -6.02
C GLN A 140 -0.34 5.86 -7.34
N CYS A 141 -0.96 5.36 -8.41
CA CYS A 141 -0.30 5.19 -9.70
C CYS A 141 -0.39 6.39 -10.66
N CYS A 142 -0.90 7.54 -10.21
CA CYS A 142 -1.02 8.75 -11.03
C CYS A 142 0.33 9.17 -11.67
N SER A 143 1.41 9.03 -10.90
CA SER A 143 2.78 9.36 -11.32
C SER A 143 3.72 8.15 -11.35
N SER A 144 3.20 6.97 -11.72
CA SER A 144 3.98 5.72 -11.87
C SER A 144 4.30 5.40 -13.33
N HIS A 145 5.36 4.63 -13.57
CA HIS A 145 5.49 3.92 -14.84
C HIS A 145 4.53 2.74 -14.89
N ILE A 146 3.67 2.68 -15.89
CA ILE A 146 2.75 1.56 -16.08
C ILE A 146 3.33 0.65 -17.17
N TYR A 147 3.67 -0.58 -16.79
CA TYR A 147 4.26 -1.57 -17.67
C TYR A 147 3.34 -2.78 -17.82
N PHE A 148 2.90 -3.03 -19.06
CA PHE A 148 2.09 -4.19 -19.41
C PHE A 148 2.98 -5.27 -20.05
N ASP A 149 2.90 -6.49 -19.53
CA ASP A 149 3.59 -7.65 -20.10
C ASP A 149 2.57 -8.72 -20.52
N GLU A 150 2.86 -9.41 -21.62
CA GLU A 150 1.98 -10.44 -22.18
C GLU A 150 2.11 -11.77 -21.43
N VAL A 151 3.23 -12.00 -20.72
CA VAL A 151 3.46 -13.22 -19.94
C VAL A 151 2.34 -13.43 -18.90
N LEU A 152 1.91 -14.66 -18.70
CA LEU A 152 0.97 -15.01 -17.62
C LEU A 152 1.69 -14.97 -16.26
N TRP A 153 0.98 -14.65 -15.18
CA TRP A 153 1.58 -14.55 -13.84
C TRP A 153 2.35 -15.82 -13.40
N PRO A 154 1.85 -17.05 -13.61
CA PRO A 154 2.59 -18.25 -13.25
C PRO A 154 3.93 -18.41 -13.99
N ASP A 155 4.06 -17.79 -15.17
CA ASP A 155 5.26 -17.88 -16.02
C ASP A 155 6.18 -16.64 -15.88
N PHE A 156 5.78 -15.66 -15.06
CA PHE A 156 6.56 -14.45 -14.82
C PHE A 156 7.86 -14.78 -14.09
N ASN A 157 9.00 -14.42 -14.69
CA ASN A 157 10.32 -14.75 -14.18
C ASN A 157 11.24 -13.52 -14.06
N PHE A 158 12.46 -13.72 -13.55
CA PHE A 158 13.46 -12.68 -13.32
C PHE A 158 13.67 -11.75 -14.53
N TRP A 159 13.74 -12.31 -15.74
CA TRP A 159 13.99 -11.52 -16.95
C TRP A 159 12.82 -10.59 -17.30
N HIS A 160 11.59 -10.99 -16.98
CA HIS A 160 10.41 -10.13 -17.13
C HIS A 160 10.46 -8.96 -16.14
N LEU A 161 10.89 -9.21 -14.90
CA LEU A 161 11.13 -8.16 -13.91
C LEU A 161 12.22 -7.18 -14.40
N CYS A 162 13.35 -7.69 -14.89
CA CYS A 162 14.42 -6.85 -15.46
C CYS A 162 13.92 -5.99 -16.63
N LYS A 163 13.12 -6.56 -17.54
CA LYS A 163 12.53 -5.84 -18.67
C LYS A 163 11.62 -4.70 -18.21
N ALA A 164 10.79 -4.94 -17.18
CA ALA A 164 9.94 -3.91 -16.59
C ALA A 164 10.76 -2.79 -15.92
N ILE A 165 11.81 -3.15 -15.17
CA ILE A 165 12.73 -2.19 -14.53
C ILE A 165 13.47 -1.35 -15.58
N LEU A 166 13.98 -1.96 -16.66
CA LEU A 166 14.62 -1.23 -17.75
C LEU A 166 13.65 -0.26 -18.43
N SER A 167 12.39 -0.67 -18.61
CA SER A 167 11.34 0.20 -19.13
C SER A 167 11.08 1.40 -18.21
N TYR A 168 11.05 1.20 -16.88
CA TYR A 168 10.98 2.30 -15.91
C TYR A 168 12.20 3.22 -16.01
N GLN A 169 13.42 2.66 -16.05
CA GLN A 169 14.65 3.44 -16.14
C GLN A 169 14.69 4.34 -17.37
N TYR A 170 14.18 3.85 -18.52
CA TYR A 170 14.06 4.64 -19.75
C TYR A 170 13.13 5.85 -19.59
N HIS A 171 12.05 5.74 -18.81
CA HIS A 171 11.05 6.82 -18.62
C HIS A 171 11.28 7.66 -17.35
N ARG A 172 12.27 7.30 -16.52
CA ARG A 172 12.51 7.85 -15.17
C ARG A 172 12.51 9.37 -15.12
N SER A 173 13.18 10.02 -16.07
CA SER A 173 13.29 11.49 -16.09
C SER A 173 11.94 12.19 -16.25
N SER A 174 11.03 11.62 -17.06
CA SER A 174 9.68 12.15 -17.24
C SER A 174 8.85 11.98 -15.98
N ILE A 175 8.93 10.79 -15.36
CA ILE A 175 8.23 10.46 -14.12
C ILE A 175 8.67 11.39 -12.98
N GLN A 176 9.98 11.60 -12.81
CA GLN A 176 10.50 12.51 -11.81
C GLN A 176 10.03 13.95 -12.00
N LYS A 177 9.83 14.39 -13.25
CA LYS A 177 9.27 15.72 -13.53
C LYS A 177 7.82 15.83 -13.09
N MET A 178 6.99 14.83 -13.39
CA MET A 178 5.58 14.79 -12.96
C MET A 178 5.47 14.76 -11.43
N ARG A 179 6.25 13.91 -10.77
CA ARG A 179 6.31 13.84 -9.29
C ARG A 179 6.68 15.18 -8.66
N LYS A 180 7.69 15.89 -9.19
CA LYS A 180 8.06 17.23 -8.68
C LYS A 180 6.91 18.23 -8.75
N GLN A 181 6.05 18.15 -9.76
CA GLN A 181 4.88 19.03 -9.87
C GLN A 181 3.82 18.66 -8.83
N GLN A 182 3.58 17.37 -8.62
CA GLN A 182 2.67 16.87 -7.59
C GLN A 182 3.13 17.24 -6.16
N TYR A 183 4.43 17.10 -5.86
CA TYR A 183 4.99 17.52 -4.57
C TYR A 183 4.95 19.05 -4.35
N ALA A 184 4.94 19.84 -5.42
CA ALA A 184 4.86 21.30 -5.31
C ALA A 184 3.47 21.81 -4.86
N SER A 185 2.43 20.98 -4.95
CA SER A 185 1.09 21.28 -4.43
C SER A 185 0.84 20.74 -3.03
N GLU A 186 1.85 20.16 -2.37
CA GLU A 186 1.69 19.71 -0.99
C GLU A 186 1.62 20.88 0.01
N PRO A 187 0.89 20.72 1.13
CA PRO A 187 0.83 21.71 2.20
C PRO A 187 2.20 21.98 2.81
N SER A 188 2.37 23.19 3.38
CA SER A 188 3.58 23.57 4.13
C SER A 188 3.76 22.70 5.38
N GLU A 189 4.96 22.71 5.95
CA GLU A 189 5.23 21.96 7.19
C GLU A 189 4.35 22.44 8.36
N GLU A 190 4.04 23.74 8.44
CA GLU A 190 3.12 24.27 9.45
C GLU A 190 1.68 23.73 9.24
N GLU A 191 1.21 23.68 7.99
CA GLU A 191 -0.10 23.14 7.64
C GLU A 191 -0.19 21.64 7.93
N ARG A 192 0.88 20.88 7.68
CA ARG A 192 0.99 19.46 8.05
C ARG A 192 0.96 19.26 9.56
N CYS A 193 1.72 20.06 10.30
CA CYS A 193 1.74 20.02 11.77
C CYS A 193 0.35 20.28 12.37
N ALA A 194 -0.42 21.18 11.77
CA ALA A 194 -1.79 21.47 12.21
C ALA A 194 -2.73 20.25 12.06
N LEU A 195 -2.43 19.32 11.15
CA LEU A 195 -3.18 18.09 10.94
C LEU A 195 -2.66 16.90 11.77
N GLN A 196 -1.56 17.05 12.51
CA GLN A 196 -0.98 15.95 13.29
C GLN A 196 -1.97 15.31 14.28
N PRO A 197 -2.81 16.06 15.02
CA PRO A 197 -3.80 15.45 15.91
C PRO A 197 -4.80 14.55 15.17
N PHE A 198 -5.16 14.91 13.94
CA PHE A 198 -6.01 14.07 13.10
C PHE A 198 -5.27 12.81 12.63
N LEU A 199 -4.00 12.95 12.20
CA LEU A 199 -3.20 11.80 11.79
C LEU A 199 -3.01 10.79 12.93
N ASP A 200 -2.73 11.29 14.14
CA ASP A 200 -2.62 10.44 15.35
C ASP A 200 -3.94 9.73 15.66
N TYR A 201 -5.09 10.39 15.44
CA TYR A 201 -6.40 9.76 15.54
C TYR A 201 -6.58 8.61 14.54
N VAL A 202 -6.19 8.82 13.27
CA VAL A 202 -6.26 7.78 12.22
C VAL A 202 -5.36 6.58 12.57
N ASP A 203 -4.13 6.84 13.03
CA ASP A 203 -3.21 5.81 13.54
C ASP A 203 -3.83 5.01 14.69
N GLY A 204 -4.44 5.71 15.64
CA GLY A 204 -5.11 5.10 16.79
C GLY A 204 -6.29 4.20 16.38
N LEU A 205 -7.11 4.63 15.43
CA LEU A 205 -8.24 3.86 14.91
C LEU A 205 -7.75 2.55 14.26
N GLN A 206 -6.75 2.64 13.38
CA GLN A 206 -6.18 1.47 12.71
C GLN A 206 -5.57 0.48 13.72
N ASN A 207 -4.80 0.97 14.68
CA ASN A 207 -4.19 0.10 15.70
C ASN A 207 -5.24 -0.58 16.58
N SER A 208 -6.30 0.14 16.96
CA SER A 208 -7.39 -0.41 17.77
C SER A 208 -8.11 -1.55 17.05
N VAL A 209 -8.41 -1.38 15.75
CA VAL A 209 -9.03 -2.42 14.92
C VAL A 209 -8.12 -3.64 14.77
N LEU A 210 -6.81 -3.44 14.60
CA LEU A 210 -5.87 -4.56 14.53
C LEU A 210 -5.82 -5.34 15.84
N LEU A 211 -5.76 -4.66 16.98
CA LEU A 211 -5.77 -5.31 18.29
C LEU A 211 -7.08 -6.06 18.55
N GLU A 212 -8.22 -5.50 18.15
CA GLU A 212 -9.52 -6.17 18.20
C GLU A 212 -9.52 -7.45 17.36
N TYR A 213 -9.07 -7.39 16.10
CA TYR A 213 -9.02 -8.57 15.24
C TYR A 213 -8.03 -9.63 15.71
N ALA A 214 -6.87 -9.22 16.25
CA ALA A 214 -5.88 -10.16 16.77
C ALA A 214 -6.38 -10.94 18.00
N THR A 215 -7.23 -10.31 18.83
CA THR A 215 -7.79 -10.90 20.06
C THR A 215 -9.13 -11.61 19.84
N SER A 216 -9.84 -11.29 18.76
CA SER A 216 -11.04 -12.01 18.32
C SER A 216 -10.65 -13.45 17.98
N GLU A 217 -11.11 -14.39 18.80
CA GLU A 217 -10.65 -15.78 18.89
C GLU A 217 -10.57 -16.54 17.55
N CYS A 218 -9.60 -17.47 17.52
CA CYS A 218 -9.50 -18.61 16.59
C CYS A 218 -10.71 -19.53 16.62
#